data_AF-A0A7K0XU42-F1
#
_entry.id   AF-A0A7K0XU42-F1
#
_cell.length_a   1.000
_cell.length_b   1.000
_cell.length_c   1.000
_cell.angle_alpha   90.00
_cell.angle_beta   90.00
_cell.angle_gamma   90.00
#
_symmetry.space_group_name_H-M   'P 1'
#
loop_
_entity.id
_entity.type
_entity.pdbx_description
1 polymer ?
#
loop_
_entity_poly.entity_id
_entity_poly.type
_entity_poly.pdbx_seq_one_letter_code
_entity_poly.pdbx_strand_id
1 'polypeptide(L)'
;MAKNVLSGDLLPCSMDPLTGYYRDGCCNTGGDDYGVHTVCAVMTAEFLEFSKGMGNDLSTPMPQYGFAGLQPGDRWCLCASRWAEALEAGAAPKVVLEATHFSTLDFVSLRDLQRHAAG
;
A
#
# COMPACT_ATOMS: atom_id res chain seq x y z
N MET A 1 4.99 10.94 -16.15
CA MET A 1 5.45 9.96 -15.16
C MET A 1 4.73 10.23 -13.87
N ALA A 2 4.34 9.19 -13.13
CA ALA A 2 3.70 9.35 -11.83
C ALA A 2 4.66 9.99 -10.81
N LYS A 3 4.10 10.74 -9.88
CA LYS A 3 4.85 11.42 -8.80
C LYS A 3 4.54 10.76 -7.47
N ASN A 4 5.54 10.75 -6.58
CA ASN A 4 5.36 10.32 -5.20
C ASN A 4 4.83 11.47 -4.32
N VAL A 5 4.46 11.16 -3.08
CA VAL A 5 3.93 12.15 -2.10
C VAL A 5 4.94 13.25 -1.70
N LEU A 6 6.22 13.05 -2.01
CA LEU A 6 7.30 14.06 -1.85
C LEU A 6 7.52 14.88 -3.13
N SER A 7 6.63 14.76 -4.13
CA SER A 7 6.72 15.40 -5.45
C SER A 7 7.91 14.95 -6.32
N GLY A 8 8.64 13.92 -5.90
CA GLY A 8 9.66 13.23 -6.70
C GLY A 8 9.05 12.24 -7.69
N ASP A 9 9.88 11.59 -8.51
CA ASP A 9 9.42 10.49 -9.36
C ASP A 9 9.00 9.30 -8.50
N LEU A 10 7.92 8.62 -8.91
CA LEU A 10 7.45 7.42 -8.22
C LEU A 10 8.45 6.28 -8.39
N LEU A 11 9.00 5.78 -7.27
CA LEU A 11 9.88 4.62 -7.27
C LEU A 11 9.07 3.31 -7.24
N PRO A 12 9.65 2.19 -7.71
CA PRO A 12 9.07 0.87 -7.52
C PRO A 12 8.85 0.56 -6.03
N CYS A 13 7.69 -0.02 -5.72
CA CYS A 13 7.36 -0.48 -4.37
C CYS A 13 7.92 -1.88 -4.10
N SER A 14 7.62 -2.84 -4.98
CA SER A 14 8.10 -4.23 -4.88
C SER A 14 8.08 -4.94 -6.23
N MET A 15 9.11 -5.74 -6.51
CA MET A 15 9.15 -6.64 -7.68
C MET A 15 8.97 -8.11 -7.30
N ASP A 16 9.14 -8.46 -6.01
CA ASP A 16 8.98 -9.79 -5.47
C ASP A 16 8.59 -9.69 -3.97
N PRO A 17 7.32 -9.90 -3.59
CA PRO A 17 6.20 -10.23 -4.49
C PRO A 17 5.85 -9.05 -5.41
N LEU A 18 5.45 -9.34 -6.65
CA LEU A 18 5.08 -8.32 -7.64
C LEU A 18 3.78 -7.62 -7.23
N THR A 19 3.88 -6.32 -6.96
CA THR A 19 2.77 -5.48 -6.47
C THR A 19 2.25 -4.53 -7.56
N GLY A 20 1.35 -3.62 -7.16
CA GLY A 20 0.73 -2.60 -8.00
C GLY A 20 -0.55 -3.12 -8.63
N TYR A 21 -1.54 -2.24 -8.80
CA TYR A 21 -2.80 -2.59 -9.45
C TYR A 21 -2.55 -3.14 -10.87
N TYR A 22 -1.66 -2.50 -11.63
CA TYR A 22 -1.25 -2.93 -12.97
C TYR A 22 -0.19 -4.06 -12.99
N ARG A 23 0.23 -4.57 -11.82
CA ARG A 23 1.30 -5.57 -11.69
C ARG A 23 2.62 -5.14 -12.37
N ASP A 24 2.98 -3.87 -12.24
CA ASP A 24 4.23 -3.27 -12.74
C ASP A 24 5.26 -3.00 -11.63
N GLY A 25 4.95 -3.41 -10.40
CA GLY A 25 5.76 -3.19 -9.20
C GLY A 25 5.69 -1.80 -8.61
N CYS A 26 4.93 -0.88 -9.22
CA CYS A 26 4.73 0.49 -8.75
C CYS A 26 3.31 0.68 -8.21
N CYS A 27 3.13 1.61 -7.27
CA CYS A 27 1.80 2.00 -6.81
C CYS A 27 1.13 3.01 -7.76
N ASN A 28 1.21 2.73 -9.06
CA ASN A 28 0.52 3.47 -10.11
C ASN A 28 -0.99 3.21 -10.03
N THR A 29 -1.77 4.22 -10.42
CA THR A 29 -3.23 4.18 -10.42
C THR A 29 -3.77 4.84 -11.69
N GLY A 30 -5.04 4.58 -12.01
CA GLY A 30 -5.76 5.20 -13.12
C GLY A 30 -7.27 5.09 -12.91
N GLY A 31 -8.05 5.45 -13.93
CA GLY A 31 -9.52 5.53 -13.82
C GLY A 31 -10.23 4.18 -13.61
N ASP A 32 -9.53 3.07 -13.84
CA ASP A 32 -10.00 1.70 -13.64
C ASP A 32 -9.65 1.14 -12.25
N ASP A 33 -8.69 1.74 -11.54
CA ASP A 33 -8.36 1.37 -10.16
C ASP A 33 -9.27 2.09 -9.16
N TYR A 34 -10.48 1.56 -8.98
CA TYR A 34 -11.43 2.07 -7.99
C TYR A 34 -10.95 1.94 -6.54
N GLY A 35 -9.99 1.05 -6.28
CA GLY A 35 -9.38 0.85 -4.96
C GLY A 35 -8.33 1.91 -4.63
N VAL A 36 -7.78 2.57 -5.65
CA VAL A 36 -6.71 3.57 -5.53
C VAL A 36 -5.52 2.98 -4.77
N HIS A 37 -4.87 1.97 -5.36
CA HIS A 37 -3.75 1.23 -4.78
C HIS A 37 -2.45 2.05 -4.81
N THR A 38 -2.45 3.19 -4.13
CA THR A 38 -1.41 4.22 -4.21
C THR A 38 -0.44 4.22 -3.04
N VAL A 39 -0.68 3.43 -1.99
CA VAL A 39 0.15 3.43 -0.77
C VAL A 39 1.13 2.27 -0.76
N CYS A 40 2.43 2.53 -0.91
CA CYS A 40 3.43 1.49 -0.73
C CYS A 40 3.70 1.27 0.75
N ALA A 41 3.11 0.21 1.31
CA ALA A 41 3.23 -0.13 2.72
C ALA A 41 4.12 -1.35 2.95
N VAL A 42 4.79 -1.39 4.09
CA VAL A 42 5.53 -2.55 4.59
C VAL A 42 4.62 -3.33 5.52
N MET A 43 4.28 -4.56 5.14
CA MET A 43 3.35 -5.40 5.88
C MET A 43 3.92 -5.74 7.26
N THR A 44 3.06 -5.75 8.27
CA THR A 44 3.36 -6.27 9.61
C THR A 44 2.34 -7.33 9.97
N ALA A 45 2.65 -8.19 10.95
CA ALA A 45 1.71 -9.23 11.39
C ALA A 45 0.42 -8.61 11.92
N GLU A 46 0.54 -7.52 12.67
CA GLU A 46 -0.57 -6.79 13.28
C GLU A 46 -1.48 -6.15 12.22
N PHE A 47 -0.89 -5.52 11.18
CA PHE A 47 -1.66 -4.96 10.08
C PHE A 47 -2.37 -6.04 9.27
N LEU A 48 -1.71 -7.16 8.98
CA LEU A 48 -2.32 -8.26 8.22
C LEU A 48 -3.52 -8.87 8.97
N GLU A 49 -3.39 -9.05 10.29
CA GLU A 49 -4.50 -9.51 11.14
C GLU A 49 -5.63 -8.48 11.19
N PHE A 50 -5.30 -7.20 11.40
CA PHE A 50 -6.28 -6.11 11.36
C PHE A 50 -7.03 -6.07 10.02
N SER A 51 -6.30 -6.05 8.90
CA SER A 51 -6.86 -5.94 7.55
C SER A 51 -7.80 -7.11 7.25
N LYS A 52 -7.41 -8.33 7.63
CA LYS A 52 -8.26 -9.52 7.55
C LYS A 52 -9.54 -9.38 8.38
N GLY A 53 -9.44 -8.87 9.62
CA GLY A 53 -10.60 -8.57 10.47
C GLY A 53 -11.55 -7.54 9.87
N MET A 54 -11.04 -6.59 9.07
CA MET A 54 -11.81 -5.59 8.34
C MET A 54 -12.31 -6.08 6.95
N GLY A 55 -12.22 -7.37 6.68
CA GLY A 55 -12.69 -8.00 5.44
C GLY A 55 -11.76 -7.85 4.24
N ASN A 56 -10.50 -7.45 4.46
CA ASN A 56 -9.46 -7.35 3.43
C ASN A 56 -8.32 -8.34 3.75
N ASP A 57 -8.54 -9.63 3.49
CA ASP A 57 -7.54 -10.67 3.76
C ASP A 57 -6.42 -10.64 2.71
N LEU A 58 -5.28 -10.06 3.08
CA LEU A 58 -4.06 -10.04 2.29
C LEU A 58 -3.09 -11.18 2.65
N SER A 59 -3.41 -12.00 3.64
CA SER A 59 -2.51 -13.03 4.18
C SER A 59 -2.78 -14.41 3.61
N THR A 60 -4.04 -14.73 3.31
CA THR A 60 -4.42 -16.04 2.78
C THR A 60 -4.01 -16.16 1.31
N PRO A 61 -3.22 -17.19 0.92
CA PRO A 61 -2.91 -17.43 -0.48
C PRO A 61 -4.18 -17.66 -1.32
N MET A 62 -4.23 -17.05 -2.50
CA MET A 62 -5.25 -17.28 -3.52
C MET A 62 -4.59 -17.68 -4.86
N PRO A 63 -4.16 -18.96 -5.01
CA PRO A 63 -3.45 -19.43 -6.20
C PRO A 63 -4.23 -19.23 -7.50
N GLN A 64 -5.56 -19.27 -7.45
CA GLN A 64 -6.44 -19.02 -8.59
C GLN A 64 -6.31 -17.60 -9.17
N TYR A 65 -5.77 -16.66 -8.38
CA TYR A 65 -5.47 -15.28 -8.80
C TYR A 65 -3.97 -15.00 -8.89
N GLY A 66 -3.12 -16.03 -8.74
CA GLY A 66 -1.66 -15.87 -8.70
C GLY A 66 -1.17 -15.08 -7.49
N PHE A 67 -1.95 -15.03 -6.40
CA PHE A 67 -1.60 -14.31 -5.19
C PHE A 67 -1.13 -15.28 -4.11
N ALA A 68 0.13 -15.17 -3.68
CA ALA A 68 0.72 -16.09 -2.70
C ALA A 68 0.31 -15.79 -1.25
N GLY A 69 -0.39 -14.69 -1.00
CA GLY A 69 -0.54 -14.13 0.35
C GLY A 69 0.71 -13.37 0.78
N LEU A 70 0.54 -12.34 1.59
CA LEU A 70 1.62 -11.49 2.08
C LEU A 70 2.08 -11.93 3.45
N GLN A 71 3.35 -11.64 3.73
CA GLN A 71 4.03 -11.90 4.99
C GLN A 71 4.56 -10.59 5.60
N PRO A 72 4.82 -10.56 6.91
CA PRO A 72 5.52 -9.42 7.52
C PRO A 72 6.85 -9.13 6.82
N GLY A 73 7.08 -7.87 6.48
CA GLY A 73 8.24 -7.41 5.72
C GLY A 73 7.99 -7.21 4.22
N ASP A 74 6.96 -7.84 3.65
CA ASP A 74 6.60 -7.64 2.25
C ASP A 74 6.19 -6.17 2.00
N ARG A 75 6.52 -5.66 0.82
CA ARG A 75 6.04 -4.37 0.36
C ARG A 75 4.87 -4.56 -0.58
N TRP A 76 3.79 -3.83 -0.34
CA TRP A 76 2.57 -3.96 -1.12
C TRP A 76 1.87 -2.62 -1.32
N CYS A 77 1.21 -2.47 -2.47
CA CYS A 77 0.43 -1.30 -2.81
C CYS A 77 -0.98 -1.49 -2.26
N LEU A 78 -1.30 -0.79 -1.17
CA LEU A 78 -2.61 -0.82 -0.54
C LEU A 78 -3.51 0.26 -1.14
N CYS A 79 -4.82 -0.02 -1.13
CA CYS A 79 -5.85 0.99 -1.32
C CYS A 79 -5.64 2.15 -0.32
N ALA A 80 -5.66 3.39 -0.79
CA ALA A 80 -5.49 4.57 0.06
C ALA A 80 -6.52 4.62 1.21
N SER A 81 -7.76 4.25 0.93
CA SER A 81 -8.84 4.16 1.92
C SER A 81 -8.59 3.09 2.99
N ARG A 82 -7.98 1.95 2.64
CA ARG A 82 -7.65 0.88 3.60
C ARG A 82 -6.48 1.26 4.50
N TRP A 83 -5.51 2.00 3.98
CA TRP A 83 -4.46 2.55 4.82
C TRP A 83 -5.00 3.64 5.76
N ALA A 84 -5.91 4.50 5.29
CA ALA A 84 -6.60 5.50 6.12
C ALA A 84 -7.42 4.86 7.25
N GLU A 85 -8.19 3.81 6.95
CA GLU A 85 -8.95 3.02 7.94
C GLU A 85 -8.02 2.46 9.03
N ALA A 86 -6.86 1.91 8.63
CA ALA A 86 -5.86 1.41 9.56
C ALA A 86 -5.25 2.53 10.41
N LEU A 87 -5.04 3.72 9.85
CA LEU A 87 -4.54 4.89 10.59
C LEU A 87 -5.51 5.31 11.69
N GLU A 88 -6.80 5.42 11.37
CA GLU A 88 -7.85 5.77 12.35
C GLU A 88 -7.96 4.73 13.47
N ALA A 89 -7.76 3.45 13.14
CA ALA A 89 -7.76 2.35 14.10
C ALA A 89 -6.44 2.22 14.90
N GLY A 90 -5.41 3.03 14.62
CA GLY A 90 -4.09 2.93 15.26
C GLY A 90 -3.28 1.69 14.84
N ALA A 91 -3.62 1.09 13.70
CA ALA A 91 -3.03 -0.13 13.15
C ALA A 91 -2.33 0.11 11.79
N ALA A 92 -2.07 1.36 11.42
CA ALA A 92 -1.44 1.69 10.14
C ALA A 92 -0.02 1.09 10.02
N PRO A 93 0.27 0.36 8.93
CA PRO A 93 1.61 -0.14 8.66
C PRO A 93 2.53 0.99 8.21
N LYS A 94 3.85 0.75 8.29
CA LYS A 94 4.85 1.70 7.78
C LYS A 94 4.73 1.90 6.27
N VAL A 95 5.10 3.08 5.78
CA VAL A 95 4.96 3.51 4.38
C VAL A 95 6.31 3.91 3.78
N VAL A 96 6.58 3.48 2.54
CA VAL A 96 7.72 3.96 1.75
C VAL A 96 7.29 5.19 0.96
N LEU A 97 7.72 6.39 1.38
CA LEU A 97 7.20 7.65 0.86
C LEU A 97 7.53 7.85 -0.64
N GLU A 98 8.74 7.50 -1.06
CA GLU A 98 9.21 7.64 -2.43
C GLU A 98 8.49 6.69 -3.41
N ALA A 99 7.89 5.61 -2.90
CA ALA A 99 7.11 4.63 -3.64
C ALA A 99 5.59 4.79 -3.45
N THR A 100 5.15 5.80 -2.71
CA THR A 100 3.73 6.10 -2.46
C THR A 100 3.27 7.21 -3.38
N HIS A 101 2.26 6.94 -4.21
CA HIS A 101 1.81 7.84 -5.27
C HIS A 101 1.11 9.08 -4.71
N PHE A 102 1.31 10.22 -5.38
CA PHE A 102 0.87 11.55 -4.95
C PHE A 102 -0.64 11.63 -4.62
N SER A 103 -1.50 10.95 -5.39
CA SER A 103 -2.95 10.86 -5.15
C SER A 103 -3.33 10.28 -3.77
N THR A 104 -2.41 9.63 -3.06
CA THR A 104 -2.65 9.25 -1.66
C THR A 104 -3.00 10.45 -0.78
N LEU A 105 -2.51 11.65 -1.13
CA LEU A 105 -2.77 12.88 -0.39
C LEU A 105 -4.22 13.35 -0.44
N ASP A 106 -5.03 12.80 -1.35
CA ASP A 106 -6.47 13.04 -1.39
C ASP A 106 -7.23 12.29 -0.27
N PHE A 107 -6.57 11.31 0.38
CA PHE A 107 -7.15 10.46 1.42
C PHE A 107 -6.52 10.70 2.80
N VAL A 108 -5.22 10.96 2.86
CA VAL A 108 -4.47 11.10 4.12
C VAL A 108 -3.42 12.21 4.03
N SER A 109 -3.10 12.83 5.16
CA SER A 109 -2.15 13.93 5.17
C SER A 109 -0.70 13.46 4.98
N LEU A 110 0.14 14.28 4.33
CA LEU A 110 1.58 14.00 4.23
C LEU A 110 2.22 13.85 5.62
N ARG A 111 1.74 14.58 6.62
CA ARG A 111 2.24 14.51 7.99
C ARG A 111 2.02 13.13 8.60
N ASP A 112 0.86 12.53 8.38
CA ASP A 112 0.55 11.21 8.92
C ASP A 112 1.34 10.12 8.20
N LEU A 113 1.54 10.24 6.89
CA LEU A 113 2.44 9.38 6.13
C LEU A 113 3.88 9.48 6.67
N GLN A 114 4.39 10.69 6.90
CA GLN A 114 5.75 10.91 7.44
C GLN A 114 5.94 10.31 8.83
N ARG A 115 4.91 10.35 9.69
CA ARG A 115 4.95 9.70 11.01
C ARG A 115 5.08 8.18 10.93
N HIS A 116 4.63 7.59 9.83
CA HIS A 116 4.68 6.15 9.57
C HIS A 116 5.75 5.79 8.54
N ALA A 117 6.68 6.69 8.22
CA ALA A 117 7.71 6.40 7.22
C ALA A 117 8.53 5.16 7.60
N ALA A 118 8.68 4.23 6.65
CA ALA A 118 9.73 3.24 6.68
C ALA A 118 11.07 3.97 6.50
N GLY A 119 12.02 3.70 7.39
CA GLY A 119 13.36 4.30 7.34
C GLY A 119 14.21 3.76 6.20
#